data_AF-A0A7S3TLP8-F1
#
_entry.id   AF-A0A7S3TLP8-F1
#
_cell.length_a   1.000
_cell.length_b   1.000
_cell.length_c   1.000
_cell.angle_alpha   90.00
_cell.angle_beta   90.00
_cell.angle_gamma   90.00
#
_symmetry.space_group_name_H-M   'P 1'
#
loop_
_entity.id
_entity.type
_entity.pdbx_description
1 polymer ?
#
loop_
_entity_poly.entity_id
_entity_poly.type
_entity_poly.pdbx_seq_one_letter_code
_entity_poly.pdbx_strand_id
1 'polypeptide(L)'
;VATNIAETSITIDGIVYVVDPGFAKQKVYNPRIRVESLLVSPVSKASASQRAGRAGRTQPGKCFRLYTEKAFKTELTEQTYPEILRSNLGVVVLTLKKLGIDDLVHFDFLDPPAPETL
;
A
#
# COMPACT_ATOMS: atom_id res chain seq x y z
N VAL A 1 7.59 15.67 10.04
CA VAL A 1 6.54 15.38 9.04
C VAL A 1 7.08 14.33 8.09
N ALA A 2 6.32 13.29 7.76
CA ALA A 2 6.79 12.16 6.94
C ALA A 2 5.68 11.62 6.03
N THR A 3 6.06 10.82 5.03
CA THR A 3 5.15 10.03 4.19
C THR A 3 4.95 8.63 4.79
N ASN A 4 4.28 7.73 4.06
CA ASN A 4 4.15 6.31 4.41
C ASN A 4 5.50 5.57 4.48
N ILE A 5 6.64 6.18 4.13
CA ILE A 5 7.98 5.61 4.38
C ILE A 5 8.21 5.38 5.89
N ALA A 6 7.72 6.27 6.75
CA ALA A 6 7.86 6.12 8.21
C ALA A 6 6.97 5.01 8.78
N GLU A 7 6.05 4.45 7.98
CA GLU A 7 5.16 3.36 8.40
C GLU A 7 5.90 2.04 8.54
N THR A 8 6.81 1.72 7.61
CA THR A 8 7.49 0.42 7.53
C THR A 8 9.01 0.55 7.50
N SER A 9 9.55 1.47 6.69
CA SER A 9 10.95 1.44 6.25
C SER A 9 11.94 2.13 7.16
N ILE A 10 11.49 2.96 8.12
CA ILE A 10 12.37 3.74 8.99
C ILE A 10 11.87 3.69 10.43
N THR A 11 12.81 3.56 11.37
CA THR A 11 12.57 3.73 12.80
C THR A 11 13.26 4.99 13.28
N ILE A 12 12.51 5.86 13.96
CA ILE A 12 13.04 7.05 14.63
C ILE A 12 12.82 6.86 16.13
N ASP A 13 13.86 7.07 16.92
CA ASP A 13 13.78 6.94 18.38
C ASP A 13 13.06 8.13 19.03
N GLY A 14 12.39 7.85 20.15
CA GLY A 14 11.70 8.88 20.94
C GLY A 14 10.34 9.33 20.37
N ILE A 15 9.84 8.70 19.31
CA ILE A 15 8.50 9.00 18.79
C ILE A 15 7.44 8.45 19.75
N VAL A 16 6.67 9.36 20.35
CA VAL A 16 5.56 9.04 21.27
C VAL A 16 4.21 9.57 20.82
N TYR A 17 4.21 10.42 19.78
CA TYR A 17 2.99 10.98 19.19
C TYR A 17 3.00 10.75 17.69
N VAL A 18 1.88 10.24 17.19
CA VAL A 18 1.60 10.13 15.75
C VAL A 18 0.30 10.86 15.47
N VAL A 19 0.29 11.67 14.42
CA VAL A 19 -0.93 12.27 13.87
C VAL A 19 -1.19 11.58 12.54
N ASP A 20 -2.28 10.82 12.46
CA ASP A 20 -2.62 10.02 11.29
C ASP A 20 -3.83 10.63 10.56
N PRO A 21 -3.61 11.27 9.39
CA PRO A 21 -4.70 11.80 8.58
C PRO A 21 -5.52 10.70 7.89
N GLY A 22 -5.06 9.45 7.87
CA GLY A 22 -5.79 8.33 7.25
C GLY A 22 -5.62 8.21 5.73
N PHE A 23 -4.65 8.92 5.13
CA PHE A 23 -4.39 8.91 3.69
C PHE A 23 -2.94 8.52 3.35
N ALA A 24 -2.77 8.01 2.14
CA ALA A 24 -1.48 7.81 1.50
C ALA A 24 -1.60 8.04 -0.02
N LYS A 25 -0.50 8.40 -0.67
CA LYS A 25 -0.44 8.33 -2.13
C LYS A 25 -0.22 6.88 -2.56
N GLN A 26 -1.06 6.37 -3.44
CA GLN A 26 -1.01 5.00 -3.94
C GLN A 26 -1.02 4.99 -5.47
N LYS A 27 -0.24 4.07 -6.06
CA LYS A 27 -0.31 3.81 -7.49
C LYS A 27 -1.60 3.08 -7.82
N VAL A 28 -2.26 3.55 -8.87
CA VAL A 28 -3.47 2.96 -9.43
C VAL A 28 -3.28 2.89 -10.95
N TYR A 29 -3.47 1.70 -11.50
CA TYR A 29 -3.39 1.45 -12.93
C TYR A 29 -4.79 1.18 -13.51
N ASN A 30 -5.12 1.86 -14.59
CA ASN A 30 -6.33 1.60 -15.36
C ASN A 30 -5.96 0.87 -16.67
N PRO A 31 -6.26 -0.44 -16.81
CA PRO A 31 -5.87 -1.22 -17.98
C PRO A 31 -6.58 -0.79 -19.26
N ARG A 32 -7.80 -0.25 -19.17
CA ARG A 32 -8.60 0.13 -20.34
C ARG A 32 -8.00 1.32 -21.08
N ILE A 33 -7.47 2.29 -20.34
CA ILE A 33 -6.84 3.50 -20.90
C ILE A 33 -5.30 3.47 -20.85
N ARG A 34 -4.71 2.43 -20.23
CA ARG A 34 -3.27 2.23 -20.09
C ARG A 34 -2.54 3.37 -19.37
N VAL A 35 -3.19 3.94 -18.36
CA VAL A 35 -2.63 5.04 -17.56
C VAL A 35 -2.39 4.57 -16.14
N GLU A 36 -1.16 4.80 -15.65
CA GLU A 36 -0.83 4.74 -14.22
C GLU A 36 -0.96 6.14 -13.61
N SER A 37 -1.55 6.22 -12.42
CA SER A 37 -1.75 7.46 -11.69
C SER A 37 -1.40 7.29 -10.22
N LEU A 38 -0.91 8.37 -9.61
CA LEU A 38 -0.62 8.43 -8.19
C LEU A 38 -1.73 9.21 -7.48
N LEU A 39 -2.68 8.48 -6.90
CA LEU A 39 -3.86 9.06 -6.27
C LEU A 39 -3.71 9.12 -4.75
N VAL A 40 -4.31 10.14 -4.13
CA VAL A 40 -4.48 10.16 -2.67
C VAL A 40 -5.64 9.23 -2.35
N SER A 41 -5.36 8.18 -1.57
CA SER A 41 -6.33 7.15 -1.23
C SER A 41 -6.34 6.92 0.29
N PRO A 42 -7.49 6.50 0.86
CA PRO A 42 -7.55 6.06 2.25
C PRO A 42 -6.56 4.92 2.51
N VAL A 43 -6.00 4.89 3.72
CA VAL A 43 -5.11 3.80 4.15
C VAL A 43 -5.91 2.56 4.56
N SER A 44 -5.26 1.41 4.58
CA SER A 44 -5.87 0.21 5.18
C SER A 44 -5.84 0.27 6.71
N LYS A 45 -6.68 -0.54 7.37
CA LYS A 45 -6.64 -0.74 8.81
C LYS A 45 -5.27 -1.26 9.28
N ALA A 46 -4.68 -2.17 8.50
CA ALA A 46 -3.31 -2.65 8.74
C ALA A 46 -2.30 -1.48 8.74
N SER A 47 -2.35 -0.61 7.73
CA SER A 47 -1.47 0.55 7.60
C SER A 47 -1.64 1.56 8.74
N ALA A 48 -2.88 1.93 9.07
CA ALA A 48 -3.21 2.79 10.20
C ALA A 48 -2.77 2.19 11.56
N SER A 49 -2.74 0.86 11.68
CA SER A 49 -2.26 0.16 12.88
C SER A 49 -0.74 0.19 12.97
N GLN A 50 -0.03 0.00 11.85
CA GLN A 50 1.43 0.16 11.80
C GLN A 50 1.86 1.58 12.16
N ARG A 51 1.17 2.60 11.62
CA ARG A 51 1.39 4.01 11.98
C ARG A 51 1.22 4.25 13.48
N ALA A 52 0.13 3.75 14.07
CA ALA A 52 -0.10 3.87 15.51
C ALA A 52 1.00 3.18 16.33
N GLY A 53 1.49 2.02 15.88
CA GLY A 53 2.59 1.30 16.51
C GLY A 53 3.90 2.10 16.59
N ARG A 54 4.12 3.09 15.71
CA ARG A 54 5.32 3.94 15.75
C ARG A 54 5.40 4.84 16.98
N ALA A 55 4.26 5.24 17.56
CA ALA A 55 4.24 5.99 18.81
C ALA A 55 4.56 5.14 20.05
N GLY A 56 4.41 3.81 19.98
CA GLY A 56 4.52 2.92 21.15
C GLY A 56 5.85 2.17 21.25
N ARG A 57 6.89 2.58 20.52
CA ARG A 57 8.07 1.73 20.30
C ARG A 57 9.00 1.64 21.53
N THR A 58 9.32 2.77 22.14
CA THR A 58 10.27 2.85 23.26
C THR A 58 9.59 3.10 24.60
N GLN A 59 8.42 3.72 24.58
CA GLN A 59 7.62 4.04 25.76
C GLN A 59 6.14 4.20 25.34
N PRO A 60 5.19 4.26 26.29
CA PRO A 60 3.79 4.48 25.97
C PRO A 60 3.59 5.77 25.15
N GLY A 61 2.88 5.64 24.03
CA GLY A 61 2.59 6.76 23.14
C GLY A 61 1.12 6.83 22.74
N LYS A 62 0.78 7.89 22.00
CA LYS A 62 -0.59 8.16 21.53
C LYS A 62 -0.61 8.38 20.03
N CYS A 63 -1.62 7.82 19.38
CA CYS A 63 -1.92 8.06 17.97
C CYS A 63 -3.22 8.84 17.86
N PHE A 64 -3.17 10.00 17.21
CA PHE A 64 -4.30 10.88 16.94
C PHE A 64 -4.76 10.68 15.50
N ARG A 65 -5.86 9.96 15.31
CA ARG A 65 -6.47 9.73 14.00
C ARG A 65 -7.41 10.89 13.67
N LEU A 66 -7.27 11.48 12.49
CA LEU A 66 -8.11 12.60 12.04
C LEU A 66 -9.41 12.14 11.35
N TYR A 67 -9.89 10.96 11.72
CA TYR A 67 -11.09 10.32 11.19
C TYR A 67 -11.80 9.56 12.31
N THR A 68 -13.10 9.33 12.14
CA THR A 68 -13.93 8.73 13.21
C THR A 68 -13.63 7.24 13.39
N GLU A 69 -13.92 6.73 14.58
CA GLU A 69 -13.84 5.29 14.85
C GLU A 69 -14.79 4.49 13.94
N LYS A 70 -15.95 5.06 13.59
CA LYS A 70 -16.88 4.48 12.62
C LYS A 70 -16.19 4.32 11.26
N ALA A 71 -15.59 5.39 10.72
CA ALA A 71 -14.86 5.34 9.45
C ALA A 71 -13.72 4.31 9.49
N PHE A 72 -12.97 4.24 10.59
CA PHE A 72 -11.95 3.20 10.77
C PHE A 72 -12.52 1.78 10.62
N LYS A 73 -13.69 1.51 11.22
CA LYS A 73 -14.28 0.16 11.24
C LYS A 73 -15.02 -0.20 9.95
N THR A 74 -15.72 0.74 9.33
CA THR A 74 -16.65 0.47 8.22
C THR A 74 -16.14 0.90 6.85
N GLU A 75 -15.29 1.93 6.77
CA GLU A 75 -14.88 2.52 5.49
C GLU A 75 -13.49 2.06 5.03
N LEU A 76 -12.56 1.83 5.97
CA LEU A 76 -11.21 1.39 5.63
C LEU A 76 -11.17 -0.13 5.34
N THR A 77 -10.43 -0.50 4.29
CA THR A 77 -10.16 -1.91 3.97
C THR A 77 -9.23 -2.53 5.02
N GLU A 78 -9.34 -3.84 5.25
CA GLU A 78 -8.48 -4.54 6.21
C GLU A 78 -7.00 -4.44 5.83
N GLN A 79 -6.70 -4.78 4.58
CA GLN A 79 -5.35 -4.74 4.02
C GLN A 79 -5.34 -3.92 2.73
N THR A 80 -4.15 -3.47 2.37
CA THR A 80 -3.91 -2.81 1.09
C THR A 80 -3.74 -3.88 0.01
N TYR A 81 -4.39 -3.69 -1.14
CA TYR A 81 -4.25 -4.63 -2.25
C TYR A 81 -2.78 -4.80 -2.68
N PRO A 82 -2.38 -6.02 -3.10
CA PRO A 82 -1.06 -6.29 -3.66
C PRO A 82 -0.70 -5.32 -4.80
N GLU A 83 0.58 -4.96 -4.90
CA GLU A 83 1.06 -4.02 -5.94
C GLU A 83 0.83 -4.54 -7.37
N ILE A 84 0.90 -5.86 -7.55
CA ILE A 84 0.67 -6.54 -8.84
C ILE A 84 -0.76 -6.33 -9.38
N LEU A 85 -1.75 -6.11 -8.51
CA LEU A 85 -3.14 -5.91 -8.92
C LEU A 85 -3.48 -4.44 -9.24
N ARG A 86 -2.55 -3.51 -9.02
CA ARG A 86 -2.83 -2.07 -9.04
C ARG A 86 -1.77 -1.21 -9.74
N SER A 87 -0.76 -1.82 -10.35
CA SER A 87 0.34 -1.11 -11.01
C SER A 87 0.55 -1.64 -12.43
N ASN A 88 1.24 -0.87 -13.26
CA ASN A 88 1.58 -1.32 -14.60
C ASN A 88 2.62 -2.46 -14.55
N LEU A 89 2.32 -3.57 -15.21
CA LEU A 89 3.16 -4.77 -15.22
C LEU A 89 4.18 -4.83 -16.37
N GLY A 90 4.24 -3.83 -17.25
CA GLY A 90 5.08 -3.88 -18.46
C GLY A 90 6.56 -4.17 -18.16
N VAL A 91 7.13 -3.56 -17.11
CA VAL A 91 8.52 -3.85 -16.69
C VAL A 91 8.67 -5.28 -16.15
N VAL A 92 7.67 -5.76 -15.41
CA VAL A 92 7.65 -7.14 -14.88
C VAL A 92 7.59 -8.15 -16.01
N VAL A 93 6.68 -7.95 -16.97
CA VAL A 93 6.51 -8.78 -18.17
C VAL A 93 7.80 -8.84 -19.00
N LEU A 94 8.44 -7.69 -19.26
CA LEU A 94 9.71 -7.64 -19.96
C LEU A 94 10.82 -8.40 -19.20
N THR A 95 10.82 -8.32 -17.87
CA THR A 95 11.78 -9.03 -17.04
C THR A 95 11.55 -10.55 -17.09
N LEU A 96 10.29 -11.00 -17.01
CA LEU A 96 9.93 -12.41 -17.12
C LEU A 96 10.31 -12.98 -18.50
N LYS A 97 10.05 -12.23 -19.58
CA LYS A 97 10.48 -12.61 -20.93
C LYS A 97 12.00 -12.71 -21.06
N LYS A 98 12.75 -11.77 -20.46
CA LYS A 98 14.22 -11.84 -20.42
C LYS A 98 14.72 -13.08 -19.68
N LEU A 99 13.99 -13.55 -18.68
CA LEU A 99 14.30 -14.77 -17.92
C LEU A 99 13.92 -16.06 -18.67
N GLY A 100 13.33 -15.96 -19.87
CA GLY A 100 12.90 -17.12 -20.67
C GLY A 100 11.53 -17.68 -20.28
N ILE A 101 10.73 -16.92 -19.51
CA ILE A 101 9.36 -17.31 -19.14
C ILE A 101 8.42 -16.81 -20.23
N ASP A 102 7.94 -17.74 -21.06
CA ASP A 102 7.08 -17.38 -22.18
C ASP A 102 5.59 -17.39 -21.87
N ASP A 103 5.16 -18.33 -21.04
CA ASP A 103 3.77 -18.48 -20.62
C ASP A 103 3.50 -17.67 -19.34
N LEU A 104 3.12 -16.41 -19.55
CA LEU A 104 2.81 -15.48 -18.47
C LEU A 104 1.42 -15.74 -17.86
N VAL A 105 0.53 -16.41 -18.59
CA VAL A 105 -0.84 -16.68 -18.14
C VAL A 105 -0.86 -17.79 -17.10
N HIS A 106 -0.02 -18.82 -17.29
CA HIS A 106 0.12 -19.93 -16.35
C HIS A 106 1.32 -19.78 -15.41
N PHE A 107 1.93 -18.59 -15.36
CA PHE A 107 2.99 -18.32 -14.41
C PHE A 107 2.43 -18.31 -12.97
N ASP A 108 3.19 -18.90 -12.03
CA ASP A 108 2.77 -19.09 -10.64
C ASP A 108 2.89 -17.79 -9.83
N PHE A 109 2.02 -16.82 -10.14
CA PHE A 109 1.86 -15.60 -9.34
C PHE A 109 1.11 -15.92 -8.04
N LEU A 110 1.61 -15.40 -6.91
CA LEU A 110 0.91 -15.49 -5.62
C LEU A 110 -0.51 -14.91 -5.70
N ASP A 111 -0.63 -13.73 -6.33
CA ASP A 111 -1.88 -13.08 -6.68
C ASP A 111 -1.87 -12.83 -8.19
N PRO A 112 -2.56 -13.65 -9.01
CA PRO A 112 -2.53 -13.50 -10.46
C PRO A 112 -3.20 -12.20 -10.89
N PRO A 113 -2.54 -11.39 -11.73
CA PRO A 113 -3.12 -10.16 -12.26
C PRO A 113 -4.24 -10.47 -13.26
N ALA A 114 -5.11 -9.49 -13.52
CA ALA A 114 -6.14 -9.64 -14.54
C ALA A 114 -5.49 -9.86 -15.92
N PRO A 115 -6.02 -10.74 -16.78
CA PRO A 115 -5.45 -10.97 -18.12
C PRO A 115 -5.31 -9.69 -18.96
N GLU A 116 -6.19 -8.72 -18.73
CA GLU A 116 -6.20 -7.40 -19.40
C GLU A 116 -5.04 -6.47 -18.96
N THR A 117 -4.34 -6.82 -17.86
CA THR A 117 -3.22 -6.05 -17.29
C THR A 117 -1.84 -6.64 -17.64
N LEU A 118 -1.81 -7.84 -18.21
CA LEU A 118 -0.60 -8.54 -18.68
C LEU A 118 -0.20 -8.13 -20.10
#